data_AF-A0A357SZK6-F1
#
_entry.id   AF-A0A357SZK6-F1
#
_cell.length_a   1.000
_cell.length_b   1.000
_cell.length_c   1.000
_cell.angle_alpha   90.00
_cell.angle_beta   90.00
_cell.angle_gamma   90.00
#
_symmetry.space_group_name_H-M   'P 1'
#
loop_
_entity.id
_entity.type
_entity.pdbx_description
1 polymer ?
#
loop_
_entity_poly.entity_id
_entity_poly.type
_entity_poly.pdbx_seq_one_letter_code
_entity_poly.pdbx_strand_id
1 'polypeptide(L)' 'EQNWLCPALSTEEILSLTRPLDDSLMEAHTISRLITSKTEQRNVPAIQNEFRYPELTEL' A
#
# COMPACT_ATOMS: atom_id res chain seq x y z
N GLU A 1 -13.94 5.74 -7.28
CA GLU A 1 -13.19 6.64 -8.18
C GLU A 1 -14.05 7.80 -8.69
N GLN A 2 -15.17 7.55 -9.38
CA GLN A 2 -15.99 8.59 -10.02
C GLN A 2 -16.40 9.75 -9.08
N ASN A 3 -16.75 9.46 -7.83
CA ASN A 3 -17.11 10.50 -6.86
C ASN A 3 -15.92 11.43 -6.56
N TRP A 4 -14.71 10.90 -6.41
CA TRP A 4 -13.50 11.68 -6.14
C TRP A 4 -13.13 12.63 -7.28
N LEU A 5 -13.45 12.25 -8.52
CA LEU A 5 -13.19 13.05 -9.71
C LEU A 5 -14.28 14.09 -10.00
N CYS A 6 -15.36 14.12 -9.20
CA CYS A 6 -16.44 15.07 -9.40
C CYS A 6 -16.00 16.48 -9.01
N PRO A 7 -15.99 17.46 -9.94
CA PRO A 7 -15.55 18.82 -9.64
C PRO A 7 -16.55 19.60 -8.77
N ALA A 8 -17.75 19.07 -8.56
CA ALA A 8 -18.81 19.69 -7.78
C ALA A 8 -18.86 19.23 -6.30
N LEU A 9 -17.87 18.46 -5.85
CA LEU A 9 -17.82 18.01 -4.46
C LEU A 9 -17.72 19.19 -3.49
N SER A 10 -18.51 19.12 -2.42
CA SER A 10 -18.34 20.02 -1.27
C SER A 10 -17.13 19.63 -0.43
N THR A 11 -16.68 20.57 0.41
CA THR A 11 -15.61 20.32 1.39
C THR A 11 -15.96 19.15 2.33
N GLU A 12 -17.21 19.06 2.77
CA GLU A 12 -17.69 17.99 3.66
C GLU A 12 -17.64 16.61 2.98
N GLU A 13 -18.00 16.56 1.71
CA GLU A 13 -17.93 15.33 0.92
C GLU A 13 -16.48 14.88 0.72
N ILE A 14 -15.57 15.81 0.41
CA ILE A 14 -14.13 15.53 0.31
C ILE A 14 -13.60 14.95 1.62
N LEU A 15 -13.92 15.58 2.77
CA LEU A 15 -13.48 15.11 4.08
C LEU A 15 -14.03 13.71 4.42
N SER A 16 -15.24 13.41 3.98
CA SER A 16 -15.81 12.07 4.15
C SER A 16 -15.06 11.00 3.33
N LEU A 17 -14.56 11.36 2.14
CA LEU A 17 -13.80 10.46 1.28
C LEU A 17 -12.37 10.20 1.76
N THR A 18 -11.80 11.11 2.57
CA THR A 18 -10.44 10.98 3.11
C THR A 18 -10.36 10.21 4.43
N ARG A 19 -11.47 9.64 4.90
CA ARG A 19 -11.46 8.83 6.12
C ARG A 19 -10.62 7.55 5.89
N PRO A 20 -9.87 7.08 6.90
CA PRO A 20 -9.16 5.81 6.80
C PRO A 20 -10.10 4.68 6.37
N LEU A 21 -9.59 3.79 5.53
CA LEU A 21 -10.28 2.54 5.23
C LEU A 21 -10.22 1.64 6.47
N ASP A 22 -11.23 0.79 6.64
CA ASP A 22 -11.22 -0.22 7.69
C ASP A 22 -10.06 -1.21 7.47
N ASP A 23 -9.22 -1.40 8.49
CA ASP A 23 -8.05 -2.27 8.45
C ASP A 23 -8.41 -3.73 8.11
N SER A 24 -9.63 -4.18 8.45
CA SER A 24 -10.10 -5.54 8.14
C SER A 24 -10.35 -5.77 6.64
N LEU A 25 -10.40 -4.69 5.84
CA LEU A 25 -10.54 -4.75 4.39
C LEU A 25 -9.19 -4.76 3.67
N MET A 26 -8.07 -4.74 4.42
CA MET A 26 -6.73 -4.69 3.89
C MET A 26 -5.87 -5.84 4.45
N GLU A 27 -5.04 -6.41 3.59
CA GLU A 27 -4.04 -7.41 3.97
C GLU A 27 -2.65 -6.89 3.63
N ALA A 28 -1.67 -7.20 4.49
CA ALA A 28 -0.29 -6.82 4.31
C ALA A 28 0.63 -8.01 4.57
N HIS A 29 1.73 -8.07 3.81
CA HIS A 29 2.78 -9.07 3.99
C HIS A 29 4.17 -8.43 3.84
N THR A 30 5.18 -9.10 4.36
CA THR A 30 6.57 -8.66 4.25
C THR A 30 7.06 -8.82 2.82
N ILE A 31 7.82 -7.84 2.32
CA ILE A 31 8.45 -7.88 0.99
C ILE A 31 9.97 -7.72 1.10
N SER A 32 10.68 -8.07 0.04
CA SER A 32 12.15 -7.99 0.00
C SER A 32 12.66 -6.55 0.14
N ARG A 33 13.82 -6.38 0.80
CA ARG A 33 14.55 -5.10 0.89
C ARG A 33 14.96 -4.54 -0.48
N LEU A 34 14.87 -5.34 -1.54
CA LEU A 34 15.10 -4.94 -2.93
C LEU A 34 14.34 -3.65 -3.31
N ILE A 35 13.15 -3.41 -2.75
CA ILE A 35 12.37 -2.18 -2.98
C ILE A 35 13.14 -0.90 -2.62
N THR A 36 14.02 -0.98 -1.63
CA THR A 36 14.86 0.12 -1.16
C THR A 36 16.26 0.16 -1.79
N SER A 37 16.62 -0.80 -2.64
CA SER A 37 17.94 -0.86 -3.26
C SER A 37 18.15 0.33 -4.21
N LYS A 38 19.33 0.95 -4.13
CA LYS A 38 19.74 2.06 -5.00
C LYS A 38 20.44 1.60 -6.28
N THR A 39 20.95 0.38 -6.28
CA THR A 39 21.88 -0.14 -7.30
C THR A 39 21.28 -1.28 -8.11
N GLU A 40 20.32 -2.02 -7.56
CA GLU A 40 19.71 -3.17 -8.21
C GLU A 40 18.46 -2.79 -9.03
N GLN A 41 18.11 -3.63 -10.01
CA GLN A 41 16.88 -3.47 -10.77
C GLN A 41 15.67 -3.78 -9.90
N ARG A 42 14.98 -2.73 -9.47
CA ARG A 42 13.78 -2.83 -8.64
C ARG A 42 12.46 -2.89 -9.40
N ASN A 43 12.44 -2.51 -10.68
CA ASN A 43 11.20 -2.53 -11.47
C ASN A 43 10.93 -3.95 -12.00
N VAL A 44 10.65 -4.88 -11.09
CA VAL A 44 10.32 -6.28 -11.38
C VAL A 44 9.11 -6.71 -10.55
N PRO A 45 8.21 -7.56 -11.09
CA PRO A 45 7.01 -7.99 -10.36
C PRO A 45 7.32 -8.67 -9.02
N ALA A 46 8.45 -9.38 -8.95
CA ALA A 46 8.87 -10.15 -7.78
C ALA A 46 9.07 -9.31 -6.51
N ILE A 47 9.17 -7.98 -6.61
CA ILE A 47 9.22 -7.10 -5.43
C ILE A 47 7.94 -7.20 -4.58
N GLN A 48 6.80 -7.46 -5.19
CA GLN A 48 5.52 -7.53 -4.47
C GLN A 48 5.31 -8.89 -3.80
N ASN A 49 6.16 -9.88 -4.07
CA ASN A 49 6.03 -11.22 -3.50
C ASN A 49 6.32 -11.20 -2.00
N GLU A 50 5.67 -12.11 -1.26
CA GLU A 50 5.99 -12.38 0.13
C GLU A 50 7.47 -12.76 0.28
N PHE A 51 8.13 -12.13 1.24
CA PHE A 51 9.51 -12.40 1.58
C PHE A 51 9.61 -12.67 3.08
N ARG A 52 10.08 -13.86 3.44
CA ARG A 52 10.26 -14.27 4.83
C ARG A 52 11.68 -13.97 5.28
N TYR A 53 11.79 -13.09 6.26
CA TYR A 53 13.06 -12.77 6.91
C TYR A 53 13.33 -13.82 7.99
N PRO A 54 14.45 -14.57 7.93
CA PRO A 54 14.79 -15.56 8.93
C PRO A 54 14.79 -14.99 10.36
N GLU A 55 15.19 -13.73 10.52
CA GLU A 55 15.21 -13.00 11.78
C GLU A 55 13.81 -12.61 12.32
N LEU A 56 12.74 -12.74 11.52
CA LEU A 56 11.36 -12.44 11.90
C LEU A 56 10.50 -13.69 12.12
N THR A 57 11.10 -14.89 12.19
CA THR A 57 10.38 -16.18 12.23
C THR A 57 9.68 -16.44 13.58
N GLU A 58 9.76 -15.54 14.57
CA GLU A 58 9.26 -15.74 15.94
C GLU A 58 8.12 -14.78 16.36
N LEU A 59 7.19 -14.44 15.47
CA LEU A 59 5.96 -13.72 15.85
C LEU A 59 4.72 -14.62 15.80
#